data_AF-G0EML1-F1
#
_entry.id   AF-G0EML1-F1
#
_cell.length_a   1.000
_cell.length_b   1.000
_cell.length_c   1.000
_cell.angle_alpha   90.00
_cell.angle_beta   90.00
_cell.angle_gamma   90.00
#
_symmetry.space_group_name_H-M   'P 1'
#
loop_
_entity.id
_entity.type
_entity.pdbx_description
1 polymer ?
#
loop_
_entity_poly.entity_id
_entity_poly.type
_entity_poly.pdbx_seq_one_letter_code
_entity_poly.pdbx_strand_id
1 'polypeptide(L)'
;MKKLEDVNNIPKPSIEEVESYLKKWHSLENYDYQEKALNKLFFELCPDNKDISSILIKAATLNDFYSTNIFKIFDVAKHIESLNHIKNKPSIDERLNKEDVSLVDDIKKVKIINKDNEEKERNFYSFATKYCSHHKPEYYPIYDKYVDVILRYFRREDNFYKFKNDDLKEYCKFKNIITQFMKFYKLDNYTFKEIDMYLWQLGKKYFSDK
;
A
#
# COMPACT_ATOMS: atom_id res chain seq x y z
N MET A 1 4.54 17.78 -5.17
CA MET A 1 3.11 17.70 -4.83
C MET A 1 2.74 19.04 -4.23
N LYS A 2 1.56 19.56 -4.58
CA LYS A 2 1.04 20.79 -3.98
C LYS A 2 0.94 20.69 -2.46
N LYS A 3 1.07 21.80 -1.74
CA LYS A 3 0.90 21.79 -0.28
C LYS A 3 -0.59 21.69 0.06
N LEU A 4 -0.87 21.17 1.26
CA LEU A 4 -2.25 21.02 1.78
C LEU A 4 -3.02 22.34 1.86
N GLU A 5 -2.33 23.46 2.03
CA GLU A 5 -2.91 24.80 2.13
C GLU A 5 -3.28 25.38 0.76
N ASP A 6 -2.65 24.89 -0.32
CA ASP A 6 -2.82 25.40 -1.68
C ASP A 6 -3.97 24.71 -2.43
N VAL A 7 -4.57 23.67 -1.82
CA VAL A 7 -5.62 22.85 -2.44
C VAL A 7 -6.90 23.04 -1.65
N ASN A 8 -7.94 23.51 -2.33
CA ASN A 8 -9.28 23.71 -1.79
C ASN A 8 -10.32 23.02 -2.68
N ASN A 9 -11.54 22.85 -2.14
CA ASN A 9 -12.70 22.32 -2.87
C ASN A 9 -12.52 20.88 -3.38
N ILE A 10 -11.81 20.02 -2.63
CA ILE A 10 -11.87 18.58 -2.90
C ILE A 10 -13.28 18.09 -2.52
N PRO A 11 -14.00 17.39 -3.42
CA PRO A 11 -15.32 16.85 -3.13
C PRO A 11 -15.30 15.98 -1.87
N LYS A 12 -16.33 16.13 -1.04
CA LYS A 12 -16.49 15.32 0.16
C LYS A 12 -16.69 13.85 -0.23
N PRO A 13 -16.01 12.89 0.41
CA PRO A 13 -16.19 11.48 0.13
C PRO A 13 -17.64 11.05 0.36
N SER A 14 -18.19 10.33 -0.62
CA SER A 14 -19.52 9.73 -0.59
C SER A 14 -19.52 8.50 -1.49
N ILE A 15 -20.58 7.71 -1.41
CA ILE A 15 -20.81 6.57 -2.30
C ILE A 15 -20.73 7.02 -3.77
N GLU A 16 -21.38 8.14 -4.12
CA GLU A 16 -21.41 8.66 -5.48
C GLU A 16 -20.01 9.06 -5.98
N GLU A 17 -19.19 9.68 -5.13
CA GLU A 17 -17.80 10.02 -5.48
C GLU A 17 -16.97 8.75 -5.69
N VAL A 18 -17.03 7.78 -4.78
CA VAL A 18 -16.28 6.52 -4.89
C VAL A 18 -16.66 5.80 -6.19
N GLU A 19 -17.95 5.60 -6.45
CA GLU A 19 -18.45 4.97 -7.69
C GLU A 19 -17.97 5.67 -8.96
N SER A 20 -17.95 7.01 -8.96
CA SER A 20 -17.48 7.81 -10.09
C SER A 20 -16.01 7.54 -10.40
N TYR A 21 -15.16 7.46 -9.37
CA TYR A 21 -13.74 7.14 -9.55
C TYR A 21 -13.48 5.66 -9.85
N LEU A 22 -14.26 4.73 -9.30
CA LEU A 22 -14.15 3.32 -9.65
C LEU A 22 -14.50 3.08 -11.13
N LYS A 23 -15.58 3.69 -11.63
CA LYS A 23 -15.91 3.66 -13.07
C LYS A 23 -14.78 4.26 -13.93
N LYS A 24 -14.20 5.37 -13.47
CA LYS A 24 -13.07 6.00 -14.17
C LYS A 24 -11.83 5.11 -14.19
N TRP A 25 -11.57 4.32 -13.15
CA TRP A 25 -10.40 3.45 -13.09
C TRP A 25 -10.31 2.51 -14.29
N HIS A 26 -11.44 1.92 -14.70
CA HIS A 26 -11.49 1.02 -15.86
C HIS A 26 -11.20 1.70 -17.21
N SER A 27 -11.25 3.05 -17.27
CA SER A 27 -10.82 3.80 -18.45
C SER A 27 -9.31 4.08 -18.48
N LEU A 28 -8.59 3.81 -17.39
CA LEU A 28 -7.15 3.98 -17.29
C LEU A 28 -6.43 2.69 -17.72
N GLU A 29 -6.42 2.45 -19.04
CA GLU A 29 -5.98 1.20 -19.68
C GLU A 29 -4.67 0.63 -19.11
N ASN A 30 -3.64 1.47 -18.95
CA ASN A 30 -2.34 1.03 -18.45
C ASN A 30 -2.42 0.48 -17.01
N TYR A 31 -3.17 1.13 -16.12
CA TYR A 31 -3.31 0.70 -14.73
C TYR A 31 -4.18 -0.55 -14.62
N ASP A 32 -5.23 -0.67 -15.44
CA ASP A 32 -6.09 -1.86 -15.47
C ASP A 32 -5.30 -3.12 -15.89
N TYR A 33 -4.47 -3.03 -16.95
CA TYR A 33 -3.62 -4.16 -17.36
C TYR A 33 -2.53 -4.49 -16.33
N GLN A 34 -1.93 -3.49 -15.69
CA GLN A 34 -0.95 -3.71 -14.62
C GLN A 34 -1.55 -4.46 -13.44
N GLU A 35 -2.75 -4.07 -12.98
CA GLU A 35 -3.47 -4.76 -11.92
C GLU A 35 -3.86 -6.18 -12.31
N LYS A 36 -4.38 -6.39 -13.52
CA LYS A 36 -4.69 -7.74 -14.03
C LYS A 36 -3.44 -8.64 -14.08
N ALA A 37 -2.31 -8.10 -14.52
CA ALA A 37 -1.05 -8.84 -14.57
C ALA A 37 -0.53 -9.16 -13.15
N LEU A 38 -0.63 -8.23 -12.19
CA LEU A 38 -0.30 -8.49 -10.79
C LEU A 38 -1.22 -9.54 -10.17
N ASN A 39 -2.54 -9.47 -10.41
CA ASN A 39 -3.48 -10.47 -9.92
C ASN A 39 -3.12 -11.86 -10.45
N LYS A 40 -2.84 -11.98 -11.75
CA LYS A 40 -2.37 -13.24 -12.34
C LYS A 40 -1.08 -13.73 -11.67
N LEU A 41 -0.12 -12.83 -11.43
CA LEU A 41 1.14 -13.19 -10.79
C LEU A 41 0.95 -13.65 -9.34
N PHE A 42 0.17 -12.91 -8.54
CA PHE A 42 0.01 -13.16 -7.10
C PHE A 42 -1.02 -14.23 -6.76
N PHE A 43 -1.98 -14.54 -7.64
CA PHE A 43 -3.02 -15.55 -7.35
C PHE A 43 -2.87 -16.84 -8.15
N GLU A 44 -2.27 -16.80 -9.34
CA GLU A 44 -2.18 -17.98 -10.22
C GLU A 44 -0.76 -18.52 -10.34
N LEU A 45 0.22 -17.65 -10.64
CA LEU A 45 1.57 -18.09 -10.98
C LEU A 45 2.49 -18.29 -9.76
N CYS A 46 2.45 -17.35 -8.80
CA CYS A 46 3.32 -17.33 -7.63
C CYS A 46 2.53 -17.05 -6.33
N PRO A 47 1.54 -17.88 -5.97
CA PRO A 47 0.61 -17.57 -4.89
C PRO A 47 1.23 -17.55 -3.49
N ASP A 48 2.29 -18.34 -3.27
CA ASP A 48 2.95 -18.46 -1.97
C ASP A 48 4.27 -17.69 -1.89
N ASN A 49 4.88 -17.70 -0.71
CA ASN A 49 6.10 -16.94 -0.39
C ASN A 49 7.25 -17.86 0.02
N LYS A 50 7.37 -19.05 -0.57
CA LYS A 50 8.38 -20.04 -0.13
C LYS A 50 9.66 -20.01 -0.95
N ASP A 51 9.54 -19.77 -2.25
CA ASP A 51 10.65 -19.77 -3.19
C ASP A 51 11.14 -18.34 -3.47
N ILE A 52 12.47 -18.15 -3.42
CA ILE A 52 13.10 -16.85 -3.66
C ILE A 52 12.83 -16.34 -5.08
N SER A 53 12.73 -17.22 -6.09
CA SER A 53 12.50 -16.80 -7.47
C SER A 53 11.09 -16.22 -7.63
N SER A 54 10.10 -16.88 -7.01
CA SER A 54 8.71 -16.45 -6.92
C SER A 54 8.55 -15.14 -6.14
N ILE A 55 9.28 -14.98 -5.03
CA ILE A 55 9.32 -13.72 -4.27
C ILE A 55 9.95 -12.60 -5.11
N LEU A 56 11.06 -12.89 -5.80
CA LEU A 56 11.79 -11.92 -6.61
C LEU A 56 10.97 -11.40 -7.78
N ILE A 57 10.29 -12.27 -8.53
CA ILE A 57 9.44 -11.84 -9.65
C ILE A 57 8.26 -10.98 -9.17
N LYS A 58 7.64 -11.34 -8.03
CA LYS A 58 6.60 -10.52 -7.39
C LYS A 58 7.14 -9.16 -6.97
N ALA A 59 8.27 -9.14 -6.27
CA ALA A 59 8.89 -7.91 -5.79
C ALA A 59 9.30 -6.98 -6.95
N ALA A 60 9.93 -7.53 -7.99
CA ALA A 60 10.37 -6.77 -9.17
C ALA A 60 9.19 -6.18 -9.94
N THR A 61 8.17 -6.99 -10.24
CA THR A 61 6.98 -6.54 -10.97
C THR A 61 6.21 -5.49 -10.18
N LEU A 62 6.03 -5.72 -8.87
CA LEU A 62 5.34 -4.76 -8.00
C LEU A 62 6.12 -3.44 -7.87
N ASN A 63 7.45 -3.51 -7.74
CA ASN A 63 8.29 -2.32 -7.65
C ASN A 63 8.21 -1.45 -8.90
N ASP A 64 8.14 -2.07 -10.08
CA ASP A 64 7.99 -1.38 -11.36
C ASP A 64 6.60 -0.74 -11.49
N PHE A 65 5.53 -1.53 -11.37
CA PHE A 65 4.16 -1.07 -11.64
C PHE A 65 3.68 -0.01 -10.64
N TYR A 66 4.10 -0.11 -9.38
CA TYR A 66 3.79 0.90 -8.36
C TYR A 66 4.89 1.96 -8.18
N SER A 67 5.94 1.92 -9.01
CA SER A 67 7.06 2.88 -8.97
C SER A 67 7.61 3.09 -7.57
N THR A 68 7.86 1.99 -6.83
CA THR A 68 8.35 2.09 -5.43
C THR A 68 9.82 2.49 -5.33
N ASN A 69 10.53 2.56 -6.47
CA ASN A 69 11.91 3.06 -6.62
C ASN A 69 12.95 2.29 -5.78
N ILE A 70 12.76 0.98 -5.65
CA ILE A 70 13.71 0.10 -4.97
C ILE A 70 14.79 -0.34 -5.97
N PHE A 71 16.01 0.17 -5.81
CA PHE A 71 17.14 -0.19 -6.68
C PHE A 71 17.69 -1.59 -6.42
N LYS A 72 17.74 -2.00 -5.16
CA LYS A 72 18.29 -3.29 -4.72
C LYS A 72 17.18 -4.30 -4.47
N ILE A 73 16.37 -4.57 -5.49
CA ILE A 73 15.16 -5.39 -5.33
C ILE A 73 15.46 -6.83 -4.91
N PHE A 74 16.61 -7.36 -5.30
CA PHE A 74 17.05 -8.69 -4.87
C PHE A 74 17.29 -8.77 -3.35
N ASP A 75 17.84 -7.71 -2.75
CA ASP A 75 18.05 -7.66 -1.29
C ASP A 75 16.71 -7.64 -0.54
N VAL A 76 15.70 -6.97 -1.12
CA VAL A 76 14.32 -7.01 -0.59
C VAL A 76 13.70 -8.40 -0.72
N ALA A 77 13.86 -9.06 -1.87
CA ALA A 77 13.37 -10.43 -2.06
C ALA A 77 14.02 -11.42 -1.09
N LYS A 78 15.34 -11.33 -0.92
CA LYS A 78 16.09 -12.12 0.08
C LYS A 78 15.62 -11.85 1.49
N HIS A 79 15.39 -10.59 1.84
CA HIS A 79 14.86 -10.22 3.15
C HIS A 79 13.51 -10.89 3.41
N ILE A 80 12.57 -10.79 2.46
CA ILE A 80 11.25 -11.44 2.56
C ILE A 80 11.42 -12.95 2.74
N GLU A 81 12.21 -13.60 1.89
CA GLU A 81 12.45 -15.05 2.00
C GLU A 81 13.01 -15.45 3.37
N SER A 82 13.95 -14.65 3.91
CA SER A 82 14.56 -14.88 5.22
C SER A 82 13.56 -14.85 6.38
N LEU A 83 12.43 -14.14 6.24
CA LEU A 83 11.40 -14.07 7.28
C LEU A 83 10.74 -15.43 7.53
N ASN A 84 10.75 -16.35 6.55
CA ASN A 84 10.24 -17.71 6.73
C ASN A 84 11.15 -18.58 7.63
N HIS A 85 12.41 -18.18 7.80
CA HIS A 85 13.41 -18.96 8.54
C HIS A 85 13.62 -18.46 9.97
N ILE A 86 12.83 -17.48 10.42
CA ILE A 86 12.90 -16.97 11.79
C ILE A 86 12.32 -18.02 12.75
N LYS A 87 13.18 -18.55 13.62
CA LYS A 87 12.78 -19.54 14.63
C LYS A 87 11.62 -19.03 15.49
N ASN A 88 10.60 -19.88 15.69
CA ASN A 88 9.39 -19.59 16.45
C ASN A 88 8.50 -18.48 15.86
N LYS A 89 8.70 -18.10 14.60
CA LYS A 89 7.81 -17.19 13.89
C LYS A 89 7.06 -17.96 12.80
N PRO A 90 5.74 -17.77 12.66
CA PRO A 90 5.00 -18.37 11.56
C PRO A 90 5.53 -17.87 10.21
N SER A 91 5.39 -18.69 9.18
CA SER A 91 5.75 -18.33 7.80
C SER A 91 4.96 -17.12 7.30
N ILE A 92 5.45 -16.47 6.24
CA ILE A 92 4.75 -15.32 5.64
C ILE A 92 3.32 -15.68 5.24
N ASP A 93 3.12 -16.84 4.60
CA ASP A 93 1.80 -17.26 4.13
C ASP A 93 0.83 -17.51 5.29
N GLU A 94 1.29 -18.11 6.39
CA GLU A 94 0.46 -18.27 7.60
C GLU A 94 0.07 -16.93 8.22
N ARG A 95 0.99 -15.97 8.23
CA ARG A 95 0.75 -14.62 8.77
C ARG A 95 -0.23 -13.84 7.90
N LEU A 96 -0.10 -13.94 6.57
CA LEU A 96 -1.06 -13.36 5.62
C LEU A 96 -2.45 -13.95 5.82
N ASN A 97 -2.56 -15.27 6.01
CA ASN A 97 -3.83 -15.95 6.25
C ASN A 97 -4.46 -15.62 7.62
N LYS A 98 -3.65 -15.25 8.61
CA LYS A 98 -4.09 -14.78 9.93
C LYS A 98 -4.25 -13.26 10.02
N GLU A 99 -4.13 -12.56 8.89
CA GLU A 99 -4.25 -11.09 8.81
C GLU A 99 -3.29 -10.35 9.77
N ASP A 100 -2.12 -10.93 10.02
CA ASP A 100 -1.12 -10.38 10.94
C ASP A 100 -0.50 -9.09 10.38
N VAL A 101 -1.04 -7.96 10.82
CA VAL A 101 -0.61 -6.62 10.40
C VAL A 101 0.86 -6.30 10.75
N SER A 102 1.46 -7.01 11.72
CA SER A 102 2.88 -6.82 12.05
C SER A 102 3.82 -7.31 10.93
N LEU A 103 3.32 -8.12 9.99
CA LEU A 103 4.08 -8.57 8.83
C LEU A 103 4.56 -7.40 7.97
N VAL A 104 3.77 -6.34 7.85
CA VAL A 104 4.17 -5.13 7.11
C VAL A 104 5.42 -4.49 7.74
N ASP A 105 5.50 -4.48 9.07
CA ASP A 105 6.63 -3.89 9.78
C ASP A 105 7.91 -4.73 9.65
N ASP A 106 7.78 -6.05 9.51
CA ASP A 106 8.91 -6.92 9.21
C ASP A 106 9.38 -6.76 7.77
N ILE A 107 8.46 -6.72 6.79
CA ILE A 107 8.82 -6.58 5.38
C ILE A 107 9.46 -5.21 5.09
N LYS A 108 8.99 -4.14 5.74
CA LYS A 108 9.45 -2.78 5.39
C LYS A 108 10.90 -2.50 5.79
N LYS A 109 11.46 -3.18 6.78
CA LYS A 109 12.82 -2.90 7.32
C LYS A 109 13.85 -3.83 6.69
N VAL A 110 14.50 -3.37 5.63
CA VAL A 110 15.48 -4.18 4.87
C VAL A 110 16.88 -3.65 5.12
N LYS A 111 17.79 -4.55 5.48
CA LYS A 111 19.23 -4.26 5.60
C LYS A 111 19.86 -4.34 4.20
N ILE A 112 20.42 -3.24 3.72
CA ILE A 112 21.08 -3.16 2.42
C ILE A 112 22.55 -2.81 2.64
N ILE A 113 23.44 -3.58 2.00
CA ILE A 113 24.88 -3.31 1.97
C ILE A 113 25.16 -2.29 0.86
N ASN A 114 25.77 -1.16 1.20
CA ASN A 114 26.17 -0.14 0.23
C ASN A 114 27.47 -0.53 -0.51
N LYS A 115 27.97 0.33 -1.40
CA LYS A 115 29.21 0.08 -2.15
C LYS A 115 30.45 0.03 -1.25
N ASP A 116 30.36 0.58 -0.05
CA ASP A 116 31.43 0.71 0.93
C ASP A 116 31.41 -0.44 1.95
N ASN A 117 30.62 -1.49 1.70
CA ASN A 117 30.38 -2.63 2.60
C ASN A 117 29.74 -2.26 3.95
N GLU A 118 29.09 -1.11 4.03
CA GLU A 118 28.33 -0.71 5.21
C GLU A 118 26.88 -1.20 5.10
N GLU A 119 26.41 -1.86 6.16
CA GLU A 119 25.00 -2.22 6.30
C GLU A 119 24.19 -0.99 6.71
N LYS A 120 23.18 -0.63 5.92
CA LYS A 120 22.23 0.42 6.27
C LYS A 120 20.80 -0.07 6.15
N GLU A 121 20.04 0.09 7.22
CA GLU A 121 18.60 -0.19 7.19
C GLU A 121 17.89 0.81 6.25
N ARG A 122 16.98 0.30 5.42
CA ARG A 122 16.07 1.07 4.59
C ARG A 122 14.64 0.71 4.96
N ASN A 123 13.78 1.72 4.94
CA ASN A 123 12.36 1.57 5.21
C ASN A 123 11.57 1.65 3.90
N PHE A 124 11.09 0.50 3.42
CA PHE A 124 10.28 0.34 2.22
C PHE A 124 8.79 0.21 2.55
N TYR A 125 8.28 1.12 3.39
CA TYR A 125 6.91 1.05 3.92
C TYR A 125 5.83 0.95 2.82
N SER A 126 5.87 1.84 1.81
CA SER A 126 4.93 1.82 0.68
C SER A 126 4.93 0.47 -0.04
N PHE A 127 6.11 -0.09 -0.31
CA PHE A 127 6.25 -1.42 -0.93
C PHE A 127 5.69 -2.53 -0.03
N ALA A 128 6.01 -2.54 1.26
CA ALA A 128 5.53 -3.57 2.18
C ALA A 128 4.00 -3.63 2.26
N THR A 129 3.32 -2.47 2.32
CA THR A 129 1.85 -2.41 2.31
C THR A 129 1.27 -2.97 1.00
N LYS A 130 1.87 -2.62 -0.15
CA LYS A 130 1.46 -3.13 -1.46
C LYS A 130 1.68 -4.62 -1.59
N TYR A 131 2.79 -5.14 -1.10
CA TYR A 131 3.10 -6.57 -1.14
C TYR A 131 2.07 -7.39 -0.37
N CYS A 132 1.74 -6.99 0.86
CA CYS A 132 0.71 -7.65 1.64
C CYS A 132 -0.70 -7.47 1.03
N SER A 133 -1.01 -6.28 0.49
CA SER A 133 -2.29 -6.02 -0.19
C SER A 133 -2.51 -6.91 -1.41
N HIS A 134 -1.50 -7.13 -2.26
CA HIS A 134 -1.67 -8.01 -3.42
C HIS A 134 -1.83 -9.48 -3.06
N HIS A 135 -1.39 -9.91 -1.87
CA HIS A 135 -1.71 -11.23 -1.35
C HIS A 135 -3.11 -11.30 -0.71
N LYS A 136 -3.55 -10.23 -0.05
CA LYS A 136 -4.78 -10.16 0.76
C LYS A 136 -5.45 -8.77 0.63
N PRO A 137 -6.06 -8.46 -0.53
CA PRO A 137 -6.52 -7.10 -0.85
C PRO A 137 -7.62 -6.59 0.08
N GLU A 138 -8.44 -7.51 0.60
CA GLU A 138 -9.52 -7.22 1.54
C GLU A 138 -9.05 -6.77 2.93
N TYR A 139 -7.80 -7.06 3.30
CA TYR A 139 -7.33 -6.95 4.68
C TYR A 139 -6.20 -5.93 4.88
N TYR A 140 -5.47 -5.59 3.81
CA TYR A 140 -4.28 -4.75 3.89
C TYR A 140 -4.45 -3.47 3.06
N PRO A 141 -4.79 -2.33 3.71
CA PRO A 141 -4.78 -1.03 3.06
C PRO A 141 -3.40 -0.67 2.53
N ILE A 142 -3.34 -0.08 1.35
CA ILE A 142 -2.10 0.38 0.73
C ILE A 142 -1.76 1.77 1.27
N TYR A 143 -0.49 1.95 1.64
CA TYR A 143 0.05 3.26 1.96
C TYR A 143 0.80 3.84 0.76
N ASP A 144 0.50 5.09 0.41
CA ASP A 144 1.38 5.95 -0.37
C ASP A 144 1.16 7.44 -0.06
N LYS A 145 1.91 8.29 -0.77
CA LYS A 145 1.92 9.75 -0.57
C LYS A 145 0.58 10.44 -0.89
N TYR A 146 -0.19 9.93 -1.85
CA TYR A 146 -1.51 10.45 -2.23
C TYR A 146 -2.57 10.07 -1.20
N VAL A 147 -2.58 8.81 -0.76
CA VAL A 147 -3.46 8.36 0.33
C VAL A 147 -3.18 9.17 1.61
N ASP A 148 -1.89 9.31 1.96
CA ASP A 148 -1.45 10.08 3.12
C ASP A 148 -1.94 11.55 3.11
N VAL A 149 -1.76 12.25 1.98
CA VAL A 149 -2.14 13.66 1.88
C VAL A 149 -3.66 13.84 1.91
N ILE A 150 -4.42 12.93 1.29
CA ILE A 150 -5.89 12.98 1.29
C ILE A 150 -6.46 12.75 2.70
N LEU A 151 -5.92 11.79 3.45
CA LEU A 151 -6.33 11.57 4.83
C LEU A 151 -6.03 12.79 5.70
N ARG A 152 -4.87 13.43 5.53
CA ARG A 152 -4.55 14.66 6.26
C ARG A 152 -5.45 15.84 5.89
N TYR A 153 -5.82 15.95 4.62
CA TYR A 153 -6.77 16.96 4.13
C TYR A 153 -8.12 16.79 4.83
N PHE A 154 -8.75 15.62 4.71
CA PHE A 154 -10.07 15.39 5.31
C PHE A 154 -10.05 15.40 6.83
N ARG A 155 -8.92 15.05 7.47
CA ARG A 155 -8.74 15.25 8.91
C ARG A 155 -8.88 16.72 9.28
N ARG A 156 -8.30 17.63 8.49
CA ARG A 156 -8.35 19.07 8.74
C ARG A 156 -9.74 19.64 8.43
N GLU A 157 -10.30 19.29 7.27
CA GLU A 157 -11.57 19.86 6.80
C GLU A 157 -12.78 19.35 7.59
N ASP A 158 -12.90 18.04 7.75
CA ASP A 158 -14.10 17.41 8.31
C ASP A 158 -13.91 16.90 9.75
N ASN A 159 -12.68 16.89 10.27
CA ASN A 159 -12.33 16.30 11.56
C ASN A 159 -12.81 14.85 11.71
N PHE A 160 -12.79 14.06 10.62
CA PHE A 160 -13.36 12.71 10.60
C PHE A 160 -12.79 11.76 11.66
N TYR A 161 -11.50 11.91 11.97
CA TYR A 161 -10.83 11.14 13.02
C TYR A 161 -9.59 11.88 13.53
N LYS A 162 -9.34 11.84 14.84
CA LYS A 162 -8.19 12.50 15.45
C LYS A 162 -6.94 11.61 15.39
N PHE A 163 -5.94 12.01 14.62
CA PHE A 163 -4.64 11.34 14.53
C PHE A 163 -3.49 12.31 14.20
N LYS A 164 -2.26 11.97 14.59
CA LYS A 164 -1.03 12.70 14.24
C LYS A 164 -0.49 12.26 12.88
N ASN A 165 0.34 13.07 12.24
CA ASN A 165 0.94 12.69 10.95
C ASN A 165 1.77 11.40 11.05
N ASP A 166 2.50 11.21 12.14
CA ASP A 166 3.33 10.02 12.36
C ASP A 166 2.51 8.75 12.54
N ASP A 167 1.24 8.85 12.97
CA ASP A 167 0.35 7.69 13.09
C ASP A 167 0.08 7.04 11.72
N LEU A 168 0.24 7.78 10.60
CA LEU A 168 0.15 7.20 9.24
C LEU A 168 1.34 6.29 8.89
N LYS A 169 2.45 6.36 9.66
CA LYS A 169 3.67 5.56 9.46
C LYS A 169 3.70 4.28 10.30
N GLU A 170 2.76 4.13 11.22
CA GLU A 170 2.53 2.94 12.01
C GLU A 170 1.37 2.14 11.42
N TYR A 171 1.65 0.97 10.86
CA TYR A 171 0.69 0.30 9.97
C TYR A 171 -0.63 -0.06 10.67
N CYS A 172 -0.59 -0.50 11.93
CA CYS A 172 -1.79 -0.78 12.71
C CYS A 172 -2.67 0.47 12.89
N LYS A 173 -2.06 1.63 13.19
CA LYS A 173 -2.77 2.90 13.31
C LYS A 173 -3.29 3.38 11.96
N PHE A 174 -2.48 3.27 10.91
CA PHE A 174 -2.87 3.59 9.53
C PHE A 174 -4.10 2.79 9.08
N LYS A 175 -4.11 1.47 9.29
CA LYS A 175 -5.28 0.63 8.98
C LYS A 175 -6.52 1.12 9.73
N ASN A 176 -6.40 1.41 11.03
CA ASN A 176 -7.51 1.98 11.78
C ASN A 176 -7.95 3.35 11.24
N ILE A 177 -7.04 4.25 10.85
CA ILE A 177 -7.39 5.55 10.26
C ILE A 177 -8.22 5.38 8.97
N ILE A 178 -7.85 4.44 8.09
CA ILE A 178 -8.64 4.10 6.89
C ILE A 178 -10.03 3.57 7.29
N THR A 179 -10.11 2.68 8.27
CA THR A 179 -11.40 2.18 8.77
C THR A 179 -12.28 3.30 9.34
N GLN A 180 -11.71 4.25 10.08
CA GLN A 180 -12.46 5.40 10.61
C GLN A 180 -12.89 6.35 9.50
N PHE A 181 -12.06 6.55 8.47
CA PHE A 181 -12.42 7.29 7.26
C PHE A 181 -13.64 6.65 6.59
N MET A 182 -13.59 5.34 6.33
CA MET A 182 -14.70 4.62 5.70
C MET A 182 -16.00 4.76 6.51
N LYS A 183 -15.95 4.52 7.82
CA LYS A 183 -17.11 4.65 8.72
C LYS A 183 -17.70 6.06 8.72
N PHE A 184 -16.86 7.08 8.82
CA PHE A 184 -17.31 8.48 8.88
C PHE A 184 -18.07 8.88 7.62
N TYR A 185 -17.60 8.43 6.45
CA TYR A 185 -18.22 8.71 5.16
C TYR A 185 -19.23 7.66 4.69
N LYS A 186 -19.56 6.67 5.55
CA LYS A 186 -20.50 5.57 5.27
C LYS A 186 -20.11 4.76 4.03
N LEU A 187 -18.83 4.40 3.95
CA LEU A 187 -18.21 3.64 2.85
C LEU A 187 -17.89 2.20 3.26
N ASP A 188 -18.56 1.66 4.28
CA ASP A 188 -18.32 0.31 4.82
C ASP A 188 -18.68 -0.82 3.82
N ASN A 189 -19.38 -0.49 2.74
CA ASN A 189 -19.70 -1.41 1.64
C ASN A 189 -18.57 -1.59 0.62
N TYR A 190 -17.46 -0.87 0.77
CA TYR A 190 -16.29 -0.95 -0.11
C TYR A 190 -15.14 -1.70 0.54
N THR A 191 -14.36 -2.37 -0.30
CA THR A 191 -13.11 -3.02 0.10
C THR A 191 -11.99 -2.00 0.32
N PHE A 192 -10.93 -2.37 1.04
CA PHE A 192 -9.75 -1.50 1.15
C PHE A 192 -9.10 -1.20 -0.21
N LYS A 193 -9.20 -2.14 -1.16
CA LYS A 193 -8.66 -1.96 -2.51
C LYS A 193 -9.43 -0.91 -3.30
N GLU A 194 -10.77 -0.91 -3.23
CA GLU A 194 -11.61 0.10 -3.88
C GLU A 194 -11.41 1.49 -3.26
N ILE A 195 -11.26 1.55 -1.93
CA ILE A 195 -10.96 2.80 -1.24
C ILE A 195 -9.56 3.31 -1.61
N ASP A 196 -8.56 2.45 -1.73
CA ASP A 196 -7.24 2.83 -2.23
C ASP A 196 -7.32 3.41 -3.66
N MET A 197 -8.03 2.74 -4.57
CA MET A 197 -8.25 3.22 -5.95
C MET A 197 -8.92 4.60 -5.98
N TYR A 198 -9.88 4.85 -5.09
CA TYR A 198 -10.51 6.16 -4.94
C TYR A 198 -9.52 7.22 -4.41
N LEU A 199 -8.91 6.96 -3.25
CA LEU A 199 -8.03 7.92 -2.57
C LEU A 199 -6.80 8.26 -3.41
N TRP A 200 -6.21 7.27 -4.09
CA TRP A 200 -5.07 7.48 -4.97
C TRP A 200 -5.44 8.36 -6.16
N GLN A 201 -6.56 8.09 -6.84
CA GLN A 201 -6.98 8.90 -7.99
C GLN A 201 -7.33 10.34 -7.56
N LEU A 202 -8.00 10.49 -6.41
CA LEU A 202 -8.34 11.78 -5.85
C LEU A 202 -7.07 12.58 -5.50
N GLY A 203 -6.13 11.95 -4.80
CA GLY A 203 -4.84 12.54 -4.47
C GLY A 203 -4.03 12.92 -5.71
N LYS A 204 -3.97 12.04 -6.71
CA LYS A 204 -3.31 12.33 -7.99
C LYS A 204 -3.95 13.52 -8.71
N LYS A 205 -5.29 13.61 -8.74
CA LYS A 205 -6.00 14.72 -9.39
C LYS A 205 -5.71 16.07 -8.73
N TYR A 206 -5.70 16.14 -7.41
CA TYR A 206 -5.64 17.41 -6.69
C TYR A 206 -4.23 17.82 -6.25
N PHE A 207 -3.34 16.87 -5.96
CA PHE A 207 -2.02 17.11 -5.37
C PHE A 207 -0.84 16.83 -6.29
N SER A 208 -1.05 16.32 -7.51
CA SER A 208 0.05 16.24 -8.48
C SER A 208 0.56 17.63 -8.83
N ASP A 209 1.88 17.75 -8.99
CA ASP A 209 2.46 18.90 -9.69
C ASP A 209 2.16 18.68 -11.18
N LYS A 210 1.61 19.70 -11.84
CA LYS A 210 1.40 19.66 -13.29
C LYS A 210 2.73 19.56 -14.02
#